data_AF-A0A382NN27-F1
#
_entry.id   AF-A0A382NN27-F1
#
_cell.length_a   1.000
_cell.length_b   1.000
_cell.length_c   1.000
_cell.angle_alpha   90.00
_cell.angle_beta   90.00
_cell.angle_gamma   90.00
#
_symmetry.space_group_name_H-M   'P 1'
#
loop_
_entity.id
_entity.type
_entity.pdbx_description
1 polymer ?
#
loop_
_entity_poly.entity_id
_entity_poly.type
_entity_poly.pdbx_seq_one_letter_code
_entity_poly.pdbx_strand_id
1 'polypeptide(L)'
;MYLSETLQEKWGPVLDHPDLPAIKDSYRKAVTAVLLENEEKSIMEEGGSTILFEDAPGNAVGAGMGTTAGNIKGYDPVLISLVRRSMPLLIAYDVCGVQPMTGPTGLIFA
;
A
#
# COMPACT_ATOMS: atom_id res chain seq x y z
N MET A 1 -22.78 19.26 2.75
CA MET A 1 -22.63 20.59 3.40
C MET A 1 -22.66 20.52 4.92
N TYR A 2 -23.34 19.54 5.55
CA TYR A 2 -23.36 19.42 7.02
C TYR A 2 -22.01 19.05 7.67
N LEU A 3 -21.11 18.40 6.92
CA LEU A 3 -19.80 17.95 7.43
C LEU A 3 -18.77 19.10 7.55
N SER A 4 -18.98 20.23 6.86
CA SER A 4 -18.02 21.35 6.89
C SER A 4 -18.18 22.23 8.13
N GLU A 5 -19.38 22.33 8.71
CA GLU A 5 -19.63 23.16 9.89
C GLU A 5 -18.94 22.56 11.13
N THR A 6 -19.05 21.25 11.34
CA THR A 6 -18.38 20.55 12.44
C THR A 6 -16.85 20.61 12.35
N LEU A 7 -16.30 20.59 11.12
CA LEU A 7 -14.86 20.73 10.89
C LEU A 7 -14.38 22.17 11.06
N GLN A 8 -15.19 23.16 10.69
CA GLN A 8 -14.89 24.57 10.93
C GLN A 8 -14.89 24.92 12.42
N GLU A 9 -15.74 24.29 13.23
CA GLU A 9 -15.72 24.43 14.69
C GLU A 9 -14.47 23.81 15.30
N LYS A 10 -14.10 22.58 14.88
CA LYS A 10 -12.88 21.89 15.35
C LYS A 10 -11.62 22.69 15.06
N TRP A 11 -11.51 23.23 13.85
CA TRP A 11 -10.32 23.97 13.37
C TRP A 11 -10.43 25.49 13.54
N GLY A 12 -11.46 25.99 14.22
CA GLY A 12 -11.70 27.42 14.45
C GLY A 12 -10.49 28.21 14.99
N PRO A 13 -9.76 27.70 16.00
CA PRO A 13 -8.57 28.40 16.53
C PRO A 13 -7.44 28.61 15.51
N VAL A 14 -7.35 27.74 14.49
CA VAL A 14 -6.33 27.82 13.43
C VAL A 14 -6.82 28.68 12.27
N LEU A 15 -8.11 28.56 11.91
CA LEU A 15 -8.71 29.30 10.82
C LEU A 15 -8.89 30.79 11.12
N ASP A 16 -9.12 31.14 12.39
CA ASP A 16 -9.37 32.52 12.84
C ASP A 16 -8.22 33.08 13.68
N HIS A 17 -7.00 32.56 13.50
CA HIS A 17 -5.81 32.98 14.24
C HIS A 17 -5.44 34.45 13.92
N PRO A 18 -5.13 35.30 14.93
CA PRO A 18 -4.95 36.75 14.74
C PRO A 18 -3.74 37.14 13.90
N ASP A 19 -2.72 36.27 13.84
CA ASP A 19 -1.48 36.53 13.08
C ASP A 19 -1.60 36.18 11.58
N LEU A 20 -2.72 35.58 11.16
CA LEU A 20 -2.94 35.14 9.78
C LEU A 20 -4.01 36.01 9.10
N PRO A 21 -3.89 36.25 7.79
CA PRO A 21 -4.89 37.01 7.04
C PRO A 21 -6.24 36.27 7.03
N ALA A 22 -7.31 36.98 7.41
CA ALA A 22 -8.66 36.40 7.51
C ALA A 22 -9.17 35.84 6.17
N ILE A 23 -9.70 34.61 6.20
CA ILE A 23 -10.28 33.93 5.04
C ILE A 23 -11.70 34.47 4.81
N LYS A 24 -11.87 35.30 3.79
CA LYS A 24 -13.16 35.96 3.48
C LYS A 24 -14.18 35.06 2.77
N ASP A 25 -13.73 34.03 2.06
CA ASP A 25 -14.58 33.14 1.27
C ASP A 25 -14.97 31.89 2.09
N SER A 26 -16.27 31.71 2.30
CA SER A 26 -16.85 30.58 3.04
C SER A 26 -16.48 29.23 2.42
N TYR A 27 -16.40 29.15 1.10
CA TYR A 27 -16.02 27.92 0.41
C TYR A 27 -14.55 27.58 0.65
N ARG A 28 -13.66 28.57 0.60
CA ARG A 28 -12.23 28.38 0.95
C ARG A 28 -12.06 27.97 2.40
N LYS A 29 -12.80 28.58 3.34
CA LYS A 29 -12.77 28.20 4.76
C LYS A 29 -13.20 26.74 4.95
N ALA A 30 -14.21 26.27 4.23
CA ALA A 30 -14.63 24.86 4.25
C ALA A 30 -13.58 23.91 3.68
N VAL A 31 -12.96 24.24 2.55
CA VAL A 31 -11.92 23.41 1.93
C VAL A 31 -10.67 23.34 2.80
N THR A 32 -10.24 24.46 3.39
CA THR A 32 -9.10 24.50 4.31
C THR A 32 -9.36 23.67 5.57
N ALA A 33 -10.57 23.71 6.14
CA ALA A 33 -10.94 22.87 7.29
C ALA A 33 -10.89 21.37 6.96
N VAL A 34 -11.31 20.98 5.75
CA VAL A 34 -11.24 19.58 5.28
C VAL A 34 -9.80 19.15 5.03
N LEU A 35 -8.96 20.04 4.50
CA LEU A 35 -7.54 19.76 4.29
C LEU A 35 -6.83 19.49 5.62
N LEU A 36 -7.03 20.35 6.63
CA LEU A 36 -6.45 20.19 7.96
C LEU A 36 -6.87 18.87 8.63
N GLU A 37 -8.14 18.48 8.48
CA GLU A 37 -8.63 17.20 8.99
C GLU A 37 -7.96 16.00 8.30
N ASN A 38 -7.73 16.08 7.00
CA ASN A 38 -7.06 15.02 6.25
C ASN A 38 -5.57 14.94 6.60
N GLU A 39 -4.92 16.07 6.85
CA GLU A 39 -3.53 16.14 7.31
C GLU A 39 -3.37 15.55 8.72
N GLU A 40 -4.25 15.88 9.67
CA GLU A 40 -4.23 15.26 11.00
C GLU A 40 -4.39 13.74 10.92
N LYS A 41 -5.35 13.27 10.10
CA LYS A 41 -5.56 11.84 9.89
C LYS A 41 -4.36 11.17 9.23
N SER A 42 -3.75 11.78 8.22
CA SER A 42 -2.56 11.20 7.60
C SER A 42 -1.38 11.13 8.58
N ILE A 43 -1.18 12.14 9.43
CA ILE A 43 -0.12 12.14 10.44
C ILE A 43 -0.36 11.06 11.51
N MET A 44 -1.61 10.84 11.91
CA MET A 44 -1.98 9.77 12.84
C MET A 44 -1.80 8.38 12.21
N GLU A 45 -2.22 8.19 10.97
CA GLU A 45 -2.07 6.93 10.22
C GLU A 45 -0.60 6.61 9.91
N GLU A 46 0.23 7.62 9.66
CA GLU A 46 1.69 7.51 9.50
C GLU A 46 2.45 7.31 10.83
N GLY A 47 1.75 7.29 11.96
CA GLY A 47 2.32 6.95 13.27
C GLY A 47 3.39 7.93 13.76
N GLY A 48 3.24 9.22 13.47
CA GLY A 48 4.16 10.27 13.94
C GLY A 48 5.59 10.19 13.37
N SER A 49 5.83 9.33 12.38
CA SER A 49 7.16 9.07 11.81
C SER A 49 7.65 10.16 10.84
N THR A 50 6.79 11.10 10.45
CA THR A 50 7.08 12.19 9.50
C THR A 50 7.34 13.54 10.17
N ILE A 51 7.20 13.66 11.49
CA ILE A 51 7.75 14.81 12.22
C ILE A 51 9.24 14.53 12.46
N LEU A 52 10.02 14.68 11.38
CA LEU A 52 11.47 14.55 11.40
C LEU A 52 12.06 15.70 12.24
N PHE A 53 12.13 15.50 13.56
CA PHE A 53 13.10 16.19 14.38
C PHE A 53 14.47 15.67 13.96
N GLU A 54 15.16 16.49 13.19
CA GLU A 54 16.44 16.23 12.55
C GLU A 54 17.57 16.03 13.57
N ASP A 55 17.66 14.84 14.14
CA ASP A 55 18.82 14.42 14.92
C ASP A 55 19.75 13.57 14.03
N ALA A 56 20.64 14.27 13.31
CA ALA A 56 21.74 13.81 12.47
C ALA A 56 21.42 12.78 11.35
N PRO A 57 22.04 12.90 10.15
CA PRO A 57 21.87 11.93 9.07
C PRO A 57 22.61 10.61 9.40
N GLY A 58 21.98 9.77 10.21
CA GLY A 58 22.34 8.37 10.37
C GLY A 58 21.66 7.55 9.29
N ASN A 59 22.41 6.71 8.56
CA ASN A 59 21.83 5.75 7.61
C ASN A 59 21.13 4.62 8.39
N ALA A 60 19.90 4.87 8.86
CA ALA A 60 19.07 3.89 9.52
C ALA A 60 18.22 3.16 8.46
N VAL A 61 18.60 1.93 8.14
CA VAL A 61 17.80 1.04 7.28
C VAL A 61 16.64 0.50 8.11
N GLY A 62 15.40 0.74 7.63
CA GLY A 62 14.20 0.27 8.31
C GLY A 62 14.05 -1.25 8.28
N ALA A 63 13.44 -1.80 9.33
CA ALA A 63 13.16 -3.23 9.45
C ALA A 63 12.20 -3.69 8.33
N GLY A 64 12.75 -4.25 7.26
CA GLY A 64 11.97 -4.74 6.12
C GLY A 64 12.80 -5.19 4.91
N MET A 65 14.06 -4.76 4.77
CA MET A 65 14.91 -5.13 3.63
C MET A 65 16.40 -5.37 4.01
N GLY A 66 16.69 -5.72 5.27
CA GLY A 66 18.07 -5.95 5.70
C GLY A 66 18.18 -6.69 7.03
N THR A 67 19.31 -7.38 7.22
CA THR A 67 19.65 -8.17 8.42
C THR A 67 19.88 -7.33 9.69
N THR A 68 19.86 -6.00 9.57
CA THR A 68 20.10 -5.08 10.68
C THR A 68 18.81 -4.32 10.96
N ALA A 69 18.14 -4.67 12.06
CA ALA A 69 16.95 -3.99 12.53
C ALA A 69 17.32 -2.59 13.06
N GLY A 70 17.26 -1.57 12.21
CA GLY A 70 17.31 -0.17 12.66
C GLY A 70 16.01 0.23 13.38
N ASN A 71 16.09 1.28 14.21
CA ASN A 71 14.96 1.88 14.96
C ASN A 71 13.88 2.55 14.09
N ILE A 72 13.97 2.45 12.75
CA ILE A 72 13.00 3.01 11.82
C ILE A 72 12.05 1.89 11.39
N LYS A 73 10.75 2.10 11.62
CA LYS A 73 9.71 1.21 11.11
C LYS A 73 9.74 1.26 9.58
N GLY A 74 10.05 0.14 8.93
CA GLY A 74 10.03 0.05 7.47
C GLY A 74 8.62 0.32 6.93
N TYR A 75 8.54 0.92 5.73
CA TYR A 75 7.29 1.06 5.00
C TYR A 75 6.62 -0.30 4.84
N ASP A 76 5.29 -0.34 5.00
CA ASP A 76 4.50 -1.54 4.74
C ASP A 76 4.61 -1.88 3.25
N PRO A 77 5.22 -3.03 2.87
CA PRO A 77 5.44 -3.33 1.47
C PRO A 77 4.09 -3.47 0.75
N VAL A 78 3.86 -2.63 -0.27
CA VAL A 78 2.71 -2.77 -1.16
C VAL A 78 2.82 -4.11 -1.89
N LEU A 79 1.99 -5.08 -1.50
CA LEU A 79 2.02 -6.43 -2.05
C LEU A 79 1.50 -6.42 -3.49
N ILE A 80 2.41 -6.49 -4.46
CA ILE A 80 2.08 -6.77 -5.87
C ILE A 80 1.97 -8.28 -6.02
N SER A 81 0.82 -8.77 -6.51
CA SER A 81 0.58 -10.21 -6.69
C SER A 81 1.61 -10.84 -7.63
N LEU A 82 2.24 -11.94 -7.21
CA LEU A 82 3.09 -12.72 -8.10
C LEU A 82 2.24 -13.44 -9.15
N VAL A 83 2.57 -13.25 -10.43
CA VAL A 83 1.91 -13.96 -11.54
C VAL A 83 2.64 -15.27 -11.82
N ARG A 84 1.92 -16.40 -11.86
CA ARG A 84 2.45 -17.70 -12.31
C ARG A 84 2.29 -17.88 -13.83
N ARG A 85 3.23 -18.57 -14.49
CA ARG A 85 3.04 -19.01 -15.88
C ARG A 85 2.04 -20.17 -15.95
N SER A 86 1.22 -20.21 -17.00
CA SER A 86 0.35 -21.36 -17.30
C SER A 86 1.17 -22.54 -17.83
N MET A 87 0.79 -23.77 -17.47
CA MET A 87 1.32 -24.98 -18.07
C MET A 87 0.59 -25.29 -19.40
N PRO A 88 1.29 -25.76 -20.46
CA PRO A 88 0.67 -26.11 -21.73
C PRO A 88 -0.18 -27.39 -21.64
N LEU A 89 -1.16 -27.53 -22.54
CA LEU A 89 -2.02 -28.71 -22.68
C LEU A 89 -1.32 -29.82 -23.46
N LEU A 90 -1.52 -31.08 -23.07
CA LEU A 90 -0.91 -32.26 -23.69
C LEU A 90 -1.96 -33.11 -24.41
N ILE A 91 -1.71 -33.45 -25.68
CA ILE A 91 -2.57 -34.28 -26.55
C ILE A 91 -1.89 -35.64 -26.77
N ALA A 92 -1.53 -36.34 -25.69
CA ALA A 92 -0.71 -37.57 -25.80
C ALA A 92 -1.53 -38.81 -26.21
N TYR A 93 -2.74 -38.96 -25.65
CA TYR A 93 -3.57 -40.16 -25.85
C TYR A 93 -4.67 -40.00 -26.91
N ASP A 94 -4.82 -38.82 -27.50
CA ASP A 94 -5.89 -38.57 -28.47
C ASP A 94 -5.51 -38.96 -29.90
N VAL A 95 -4.20 -39.00 -30.22
CA VAL A 95 -3.70 -39.28 -31.57
C VAL A 95 -3.24 -40.73 -31.73
N CYS A 96 -2.68 -41.33 -30.68
CA CYS A 96 -2.09 -42.66 -30.72
C CYS A 96 -2.74 -43.58 -29.68
N GLY A 97 -3.18 -44.75 -30.12
CA GLY A 97 -3.56 -45.83 -29.22
C GLY A 97 -2.35 -46.35 -28.48
N VAL A 98 -2.41 -46.41 -27.14
CA VAL A 98 -1.37 -47.00 -26.32
C VAL A 98 -1.88 -48.32 -25.79
N GLN A 99 -1.14 -49.40 -26.06
CA GLN A 99 -1.38 -50.68 -25.40
C GLN A 99 -0.60 -50.69 -24.09
N PRO A 100 -1.27 -50.64 -22.92
CA PRO A 100 -0.57 -50.65 -21.63
C PRO A 100 0.21 -51.96 -21.48
N MET A 101 1.52 -51.83 -21.20
CA MET A 101 2.41 -52.97 -21.01
C MET A 101 2.45 -53.37 -19.53
N THR A 102 2.23 -54.65 -19.24
CA THR A 102 2.34 -55.23 -17.89
C THR A 102 3.71 -55.88 -17.62
N GLY A 103 4.58 -55.96 -18.64
CA GLY A 103 5.94 -56.49 -18.56
C GLY A 103 6.92 -55.69 -19.42
N PRO A 104 8.25 -55.92 -19.27
CA PRO A 104 9.28 -55.10 -19.92
C PRO A 104 9.42 -55.32 -21.43
N THR A 105 8.83 -56.37 -21.98
CA THR A 105 8.87 -56.67 -23.42
C THR A 105 7.48 -57.05 -23.93
N GLY A 106 7.14 -56.61 -25.14
CA GLY A 106 5.92 -56.98 -25.87
C GLY A 106 6.29 -57.70 -27.16
N LEU A 107 5.47 -58.68 -27.56
CA LEU A 107 5.61 -59.41 -28.82
C LEU A 107 4.48 -58.97 -29.76
N ILE A 108 4.82 -58.66 -31.01
CA ILE A 108 3.87 -58.31 -32.07
C ILE A 108 4.08 -59.30 -33.22
N PHE A 109 3.00 -59.87 -33.72
CA PHE A 109 3.00 -60.70 -34.92
C PHE A 109 2.28 -59.95 -36.03
N ALA A 110 2.88 -59.90 -37.22
CA ALA A 110 2.36 -59.25 -38.40
C ALA A 110 1.97 -60.28 -39.46
#